data_AF-A0A3D3DAI4-F1
#
_entry.id   AF-A0A3D3DAI4-F1
#
_cell.length_a   1.000
_cell.length_b   1.000
_cell.length_c   1.000
_cell.angle_alpha   90.00
_cell.angle_beta   90.00
_cell.angle_gamma   90.00
#
_symmetry.space_group_name_H-M   'P 1'
#
loop_
_entity.id
_entity.type
_entity.pdbx_description
1 polymer ?
#
loop_
_entity_poly.entity_id
_entity_poly.type
_entity_poly.pdbx_seq_one_letter_code
_entity_poly.pdbx_strand_id
1 'polypeptide(L)' 'MSNPKLTSPVEVTRLLTKYDFKCKKRLGQNFLVDQNTLQIIINSLQLNKEDRILEIGTGIGTL' A
#
# COMPACT_ATOMS: atom_id res chain seq x y z
N MET A 1 17.07 -11.20 -1.45
CA MET A 1 15.64 -11.60 -1.49
C MET A 1 14.88 -10.46 -2.16
N SER A 2 14.16 -10.72 -3.24
CA SER A 2 13.39 -9.66 -3.93
C SER A 2 12.21 -9.24 -3.04
N ASN A 3 12.11 -7.95 -2.71
CA ASN A 3 10.98 -7.42 -1.97
C ASN A 3 9.68 -7.67 -2.77
N PRO A 4 8.59 -8.14 -2.15
CA PRO A 4 7.33 -8.33 -2.85
C PRO A 4 6.83 -6.98 -3.38
N LYS A 5 6.42 -6.96 -4.66
CA LYS A 5 5.89 -5.75 -5.28
C LYS A 5 4.44 -5.54 -4.84
N LEU A 6 4.24 -4.85 -3.72
CA LEU A 6 2.93 -4.58 -3.12
C LEU A 6 2.03 -3.66 -3.95
N THR A 7 2.56 -3.12 -5.05
CA THR A 7 1.82 -2.39 -6.08
C THR A 7 1.34 -3.29 -7.23
N SER A 8 1.49 -4.62 -7.14
CA SER A 8 0.98 -5.57 -8.14
C SER A 8 -0.36 -6.15 -7.68
N PRO A 9 -1.44 -6.06 -8.49
CA PRO A 9 -2.73 -6.67 -8.15
C PRO A 9 -2.64 -8.18 -7.86
N VAL A 10 -1.78 -8.88 -8.62
CA VAL A 10 -1.55 -10.33 -8.44
C VAL A 10 -0.91 -10.62 -7.09
N GLU A 11 0.10 -9.83 -6.71
CA GLU A 11 0.82 -10.03 -5.46
C GLU A 11 -0.04 -9.69 -4.24
N VAL A 12 -0.81 -8.59 -4.33
CA VAL A 12 -1.78 -8.23 -3.29
C VAL A 12 -2.82 -9.33 -3.13
N THR A 13 -3.43 -9.81 -4.23
CA THR A 13 -4.41 -10.90 -4.17
C THR A 13 -3.81 -12.18 -3.57
N ARG A 14 -2.57 -12.51 -3.94
CA ARG A 14 -1.83 -13.65 -3.39
C ARG A 14 -1.64 -13.53 -1.88
N LEU A 15 -1.25 -12.35 -1.39
CA LEU A 15 -1.04 -12.09 0.04
C LEU A 15 -2.35 -12.15 0.82
N LEU A 16 -3.41 -11.50 0.33
CA LEU A 16 -4.72 -11.52 0.99
C LEU A 16 -5.25 -12.97 1.10
N THR A 17 -5.13 -13.74 0.02
CA THR A 17 -5.52 -15.16 0.01
C THR A 17 -4.67 -16.00 0.97
N LYS A 18 -3.34 -15.80 0.96
CA LYS A 18 -2.40 -16.54 1.82
C LYS A 18 -2.74 -16.41 3.31
N TYR A 19 -3.21 -15.24 3.73
CA TYR A 19 -3.54 -14.96 5.13
C TYR A 19 -5.04 -15.03 5.43
N ASP A 20 -5.86 -15.59 4.51
CA ASP A 20 -7.34 -15.61 4.57
C ASP A 20 -7.94 -14.24 4.96
N PHE A 21 -7.33 -13.18 4.44
CA PHE A 21 -7.76 -11.82 4.70
C PHE A 21 -8.81 -11.41 3.68
N LYS A 22 -9.95 -10.91 4.17
CA LYS A 22 -11.04 -10.38 3.35
C LYS A 22 -11.18 -8.87 3.56
N CYS A 23 -11.14 -8.12 2.47
CA CYS A 23 -11.39 -6.68 2.50
C CYS A 23 -12.78 -6.38 3.08
N LYS A 24 -12.84 -5.53 4.10
CA LYS A 24 -14.11 -5.09 4.69
C LYS A 24 -14.53 -3.76 4.08
N LYS A 25 -15.41 -3.79 3.07
CA LYS A 25 -15.95 -2.60 2.40
C LYS A 25 -16.54 -1.58 3.39
N ARG A 26 -17.21 -2.06 4.45
CA ARG A 26 -17.79 -1.19 5.50
C ARG A 26 -16.75 -0.37 6.28
N LEU A 27 -15.49 -0.79 6.27
CA LEU A 27 -14.36 -0.09 6.89
C LEU A 27 -13.58 0.77 5.89
N GLY A 28 -14.04 0.88 4.63
CA GLY A 28 -13.35 1.66 3.59
C GLY A 28 -12.04 1.04 3.09
N GLN A 29 -11.77 -0.23 3.37
CA GLN A 29 -10.52 -0.89 2.99
C GLN A 29 -10.42 -1.06 1.47
N ASN A 30 -9.47 -0.34 0.87
CA ASN A 30 -9.04 -0.46 -0.52
C ASN A 30 -7.51 -0.49 -0.52
N PHE A 31 -6.91 -1.34 -1.35
CA PHE A 31 -5.45 -1.48 -1.41
C PHE A 31 -4.90 -0.81 -2.67
N LEU A 32 -3.81 -0.05 -2.51
CA LEU A 32 -3.10 0.56 -3.62
C LEU A 32 -2.37 -0.54 -4.42
N VAL A 33 -2.68 -0.66 -5.71
CA VAL A 33 -2.14 -1.70 -6.60
C VAL A 33 -1.60 -1.12 -7.90
N ASP A 34 -1.10 0.12 -7.84
CA ASP A 34 -0.50 0.81 -8.96
C ASP A 34 0.76 1.58 -8.53
N GLN A 35 1.88 1.30 -9.20
CA GLN A 35 3.18 1.89 -8.85
C GLN A 35 3.25 3.39 -9.21
N ASN A 36 2.59 3.81 -10.28
CA ASN A 36 2.66 5.19 -10.73
C ASN A 36 1.90 6.11 -9.77
N THR A 37 0.73 5.68 -9.33
CA THR A 37 -0.08 6.37 -8.32
C THR A 37 0.67 6.47 -7.00
N LEU A 38 1.34 5.41 -6.55
CA LEU A 38 2.22 5.46 -5.38
C LEU A 38 3.28 6.56 -5.51
N GLN A 39 3.96 6.60 -6.67
CA GLN A 39 5.01 7.60 -6.90
C GLN A 39 4.46 9.02 -6.96
N ILE A 40 3.27 9.23 -7.53
CA ILE A 40 2.58 10.52 -7.55
C ILE A 40 2.29 10.99 -6.12
N ILE A 41 1.77 10.11 -5.26
CA ILE A 41 1.51 10.42 -3.85
C ILE A 41 2.80 10.84 -3.16
N ILE A 42 3.85 10.00 -3.21
CA ILE A 42 5.14 10.28 -2.56
C ILE A 42 5.74 11.60 -3.04
N ASN A 43 5.75 11.85 -4.36
CA ASN A 43 6.31 13.08 -4.91
C ASN A 43 5.50 14.31 -4.52
N SER A 44 4.18 14.19 -4.34
CA SER A 44 3.31 15.29 -3.93
C SER A 44 3.55 15.74 -2.48
N LEU A 45 4.09 14.85 -1.63
CA LEU A 45 4.37 15.13 -0.23
C LEU A 45 5.62 16.02 -0.02
N GLN A 46 6.49 16.13 -1.05
CA GLN A 46 7.71 16.96 -1.02
C GLN A 46 8.58 16.75 0.23
N LEU A 47 8.70 15.49 0.65
CA LEU A 47 9.34 15.10 1.91
C LEU A 47 10.83 15.41 1.92
N ASN A 48 11.32 15.80 3.09
CA ASN A 48 12.74 15.91 3.43
C ASN A 48 13.11 14.89 4.53
N LYS A 49 14.40 14.78 4.86
CA LYS A 49 14.91 13.76 5.80
C LYS A 49 14.51 13.99 7.27
N GLU A 50 14.06 15.20 7.60
CA GLU A 50 13.70 15.61 8.96
C GLU A 50 12.20 15.45 9.22
N ASP A 51 11.41 15.26 8.16
CA ASP A 51 9.97 15.06 8.25
C ASP A 51 9.63 13.75 8.97
N ARG A 52 8.61 13.83 9.84
CA ARG A 52 8.03 12.67 10.51
C ARG A 52 6.66 12.38 9.91
N ILE A 53 6.46 11.16 9.45
CA ILE A 53 5.24 10.74 8.76
C ILE A 53 4.39 9.92 9.72
N LEU A 54 3.11 10.25 9.80
CA LEU A 54 2.07 9.41 10.40
C LEU A 54 1.16 8.90 9.28
N GLU A 55 1.18 7.60 9.04
CA GLU A 55 0.27 6.97 8.10
C GLU A 55 -0.96 6.43 8.84
N ILE A 56 -2.15 6.75 8.34
CA ILE A 56 -3.42 6.26 8.88
C ILE A 56 -4.03 5.29 7.86
N GLY A 57 -4.26 4.05 8.27
CA GLY A 57 -4.84 3.03 7.39
C GLY A 57 -3.84 2.41 6.42
N THR A 58 -2.67 2.00 6.92
CA THR A 58 -1.52 1.49 6.15
C THR A 58 -1.81 0.29 5.27
N GLY A 59 -2.93 -0.42 5.52
CA GLY A 59 -3.33 -1.58 4.75
C GLY A 59 -2.29 -2.70 4.88
N ILE A 60 -1.64 -3.05 3.77
CA ILE A 60 -0.55 -4.03 3.72
C ILE A 60 0.85 -3.38 3.75
N GLY A 61 0.93 -2.05 3.94
CA GLY A 61 2.18 -1.29 3.92
C GLY A 61 2.69 -1.01 2.51
N THR A 62 1.78 -0.66 1.59
CA THR A 62 2.17 -0.36 0.19
C THR A 62 2.75 1.05 0.03
N LEU A 63 2.25 2.02 0.81
CA LEU A 63 2.70 3.41 0.82
C LEU A 63 3.90 3.59 1.76
#